data_AF-A0A1Y3E6J7-F1
#
_entry.id   AF-A0A1Y3E6J7-F1
#
_cell.length_a   1.000
_cell.length_b   1.000
_cell.length_c   1.000
_cell.angle_alpha   90.00
_cell.angle_beta   90.00
_cell.angle_gamma   90.00
#
_symmetry.space_group_name_H-M   'P 1'
#
loop_
_entity.id
_entity.type
_entity.pdbx_description
1 polymer ?
#
loop_
_entity_poly.entity_id
_entity_poly.type
_entity_poly.pdbx_seq_one_letter_code
_entity_poly.pdbx_strand_id
1 'polypeptide(L)'
;MASSALSIKALGCITVDLKVQDRRYKSFRLRVLPHLCADVILGQDFHRMHESVTLNYGGNLPPLIICGLATLRVDPPRLFAHLSPDCRPIATTSRKFSAEDTDFIRNEVRTLLEDGVIEPSICCL
;
A
#
# COMPACT_ATOMS: atom_id res chain seq x y z
N MET A 1 -22.22 6.80 1.51
CA MET A 1 -21.65 6.31 2.79
C MET A 1 -21.55 4.81 2.71
N ALA A 2 -20.37 4.24 2.99
CA ALA A 2 -20.20 2.79 3.00
C ALA A 2 -20.65 2.22 4.36
N SER A 3 -21.39 1.10 4.34
CA SER A 3 -21.71 0.35 5.55
C SER A 3 -20.43 -0.30 6.10
N SER A 4 -20.19 -0.19 7.42
CA SER A 4 -19.08 -0.86 8.10
C SER A 4 -19.23 -2.38 8.17
N ALA A 5 -20.40 -2.92 7.81
CA ALA A 5 -20.68 -4.35 7.79
C ALA A 5 -20.12 -5.04 6.53
N LEU A 6 -19.78 -4.29 5.49
CA LEU A 6 -19.22 -4.81 4.25
C LEU A 6 -17.70 -4.61 4.28
N SER A 7 -16.94 -5.71 4.40
CA SER A 7 -15.51 -5.72 4.12
C SER A 7 -15.23 -6.41 2.80
N ILE A 8 -14.26 -5.88 2.06
CA ILE A 8 -13.75 -6.49 0.84
C ILE A 8 -12.27 -6.78 1.02
N LYS A 9 -11.83 -7.94 0.55
CA LYS A 9 -10.44 -8.35 0.59
C LYS A 9 -9.72 -7.80 -0.63
N ALA A 10 -8.63 -7.06 -0.41
CA ALA A 10 -7.76 -6.64 -1.50
C ALA A 10 -7.03 -7.85 -2.11
N LEU A 11 -6.94 -7.88 -3.44
CA LEU A 11 -6.15 -8.87 -4.19
C LEU A 11 -4.65 -8.60 -4.08
N GLY A 12 -4.29 -7.32 -3.95
CA GLY A 12 -2.91 -6.89 -3.85
C GLY A 12 -2.81 -5.38 -3.64
N CYS A 13 -1.57 -4.88 -3.66
CA CYS A 13 -1.25 -3.46 -3.59
C CYS A 13 -0.28 -3.12 -4.72
N ILE A 14 -0.40 -1.92 -5.27
CA ILE A 14 0.52 -1.37 -6.26
C ILE A 14 0.90 0.05 -5.87
N THR A 15 2.08 0.49 -6.32
CA THR A 15 2.55 1.86 -6.12
C THR A 15 2.63 2.54 -7.49
N VAL A 16 1.96 3.68 -7.63
CA VAL A 16 1.86 4.39 -8.92
C VAL A 16 2.04 5.90 -8.73
N ASP A 17 2.49 6.57 -9.78
CA ASP A 17 2.39 8.03 -9.86
C ASP A 17 1.00 8.42 -10.37
N LEU A 18 0.28 9.25 -9.62
CA LEU A 18 -1.03 9.76 -10.02
C LEU A 18 -0.90 11.17 -10.59
N LYS A 19 -1.59 11.45 -11.69
CA LYS A 19 -1.84 12.82 -12.16
C LYS A 19 -3.33 13.11 -12.04
N VAL A 20 -3.69 14.07 -11.20
CA VAL A 20 -5.07 14.53 -11.02
C VAL A 20 -5.09 16.02 -11.32
N GLN A 21 -5.82 16.40 -12.38
CA GLN A 21 -5.76 17.74 -12.96
C GLN A 21 -4.29 18.13 -13.26
N ASP A 22 -3.85 19.29 -12.76
CA ASP A 22 -2.48 19.80 -12.94
C ASP A 22 -1.52 19.43 -11.81
N ARG A 23 -1.91 18.50 -10.91
CA ARG A 23 -1.07 18.04 -9.80
C ARG A 23 -0.65 16.59 -9.99
N ARG A 24 0.62 16.32 -9.66
CA ARG A 24 1.22 14.99 -9.68
C ARG A 24 1.53 14.51 -8.26
N TYR A 25 1.08 13.32 -7.92
CA TYR A 25 1.33 12.63 -6.65
C TYR A 25 2.24 11.46 -6.92
N LYS A 26 3.43 11.45 -6.33
CA LYS A 26 4.42 10.40 -6.56
C LYS A 26 4.23 9.24 -5.61
N SER A 27 4.51 8.03 -6.08
CA SER A 27 4.56 6.82 -5.26
C SER A 27 3.31 6.60 -4.40
N PHE A 28 2.13 6.83 -4.96
CA PHE A 28 0.86 6.66 -4.28
C PHE A 28 0.48 5.18 -4.23
N ARG A 29 0.17 4.68 -3.04
CA ARG A 29 -0.16 3.26 -2.83
C ARG A 29 -1.65 3.01 -3.05
N LEU A 30 -1.98 2.20 -4.05
CA LEU A 30 -3.34 1.75 -4.36
C LEU A 30 -3.54 0.30 -3.95
N ARG A 31 -4.78 -0.04 -3.58
CA ARG A 31 -5.21 -1.43 -3.34
C ARG A 31 -5.99 -1.93 -4.55
N VAL A 32 -5.67 -3.13 -5.01
CA VAL A 32 -6.39 -3.79 -6.11
C VAL A 32 -7.61 -4.50 -5.53
N LEU A 33 -8.80 -4.07 -5.93
CA LEU A 33 -10.08 -4.63 -5.48
C LEU A 33 -10.78 -5.34 -6.65
N PRO A 34 -11.38 -6.53 -6.43
CA PRO A 34 -12.21 -7.16 -7.45
C PRO A 34 -13.53 -6.42 -7.59
N HIS A 35 -14.07 -6.36 -8.82
CA HIS A 35 -15.39 -5.77 -9.11
C HIS A 35 -15.55 -4.32 -8.66
N LEU A 36 -14.51 -3.50 -8.80
CA LEU A 36 -14.58 -2.07 -8.55
C LEU A 36 -15.61 -1.42 -9.51
N CYS A 37 -16.47 -0.53 -9.01
CA CYS A 37 -17.49 0.14 -9.82
C CYS A 37 -16.95 1.28 -10.70
N ALA A 38 -15.64 1.52 -10.64
CA ALA A 38 -14.89 2.50 -11.42
C ALA A 38 -13.45 2.00 -11.58
N ASP A 39 -12.65 2.63 -12.45
CA ASP A 39 -11.25 2.24 -12.64
C ASP A 39 -10.39 2.54 -11.39
N VAL A 40 -10.63 3.68 -10.75
CA VAL A 40 -9.94 4.12 -9.54
C VAL A 40 -10.92 4.82 -8.61
N ILE A 41 -10.89 4.46 -7.33
CA ILE A 41 -11.61 5.16 -6.27
C ILE A 41 -10.59 5.85 -5.37
N LEU A 42 -10.65 7.18 -5.31
CA LEU A 42 -9.82 7.96 -4.41
C LEU A 42 -10.47 8.03 -3.03
N GLY A 43 -9.78 7.47 -2.05
CA GLY A 43 -10.26 7.36 -0.68
C GLY A 43 -9.98 8.61 0.15
N GLN A 44 -10.30 8.51 1.43
CA GLN A 44 -9.98 9.53 2.44
C GLN A 44 -8.47 9.74 2.60
N ASP A 45 -7.66 8.71 2.37
CA ASP A 45 -6.20 8.80 2.32
C ASP A 45 -5.72 9.80 1.27
N PHE A 46 -6.34 9.80 0.09
CA PHE A 46 -6.07 10.80 -0.94
C PHE A 46 -6.65 12.17 -0.54
N HIS A 47 -7.92 12.22 -0.15
CA HIS A 47 -8.61 13.50 0.14
C HIS A 47 -7.98 14.29 1.29
N ARG A 48 -7.44 13.62 2.32
CA ARG A 48 -6.76 14.28 3.45
C ARG A 48 -5.45 14.97 3.09
N MET A 49 -4.91 14.73 1.89
CA MET A 49 -3.76 15.50 1.37
C MET A 49 -4.16 16.92 0.95
N HIS A 50 -5.46 17.20 0.84
CA HIS A 50 -6.00 18.51 0.51
C HIS A 50 -6.66 19.15 1.72
N GLU A 51 -6.65 20.47 1.78
CA GLU A 51 -7.39 21.23 2.81
C GLU A 51 -8.90 20.95 2.75
N SER A 52 -9.46 20.81 1.55
CA SER A 52 -10.87 20.48 1.33
C SER A 52 -11.11 19.87 -0.05
N VAL A 53 -12.27 19.23 -0.23
CA VAL A 53 -12.76 18.72 -1.53
C VAL A 53 -14.12 19.34 -1.80
N THR A 54 -14.27 20.03 -2.94
CA THR A 54 -15.51 20.72 -3.33
C THR A 54 -16.20 19.99 -4.49
N LEU A 55 -17.48 19.66 -4.32
CA LEU A 55 -18.31 19.05 -5.35
C LEU A 55 -19.33 20.09 -5.83
N ASN A 56 -19.13 20.62 -7.04
CA ASN A 56 -20.00 21.63 -7.63
C ASN A 56 -21.14 20.96 -8.41
N TYR A 57 -22.33 20.89 -7.82
CA TYR A 57 -23.52 20.28 -8.43
C TYR A 57 -24.40 21.26 -9.22
N GLY A 58 -24.11 22.56 -9.19
CA GLY A 58 -24.88 23.59 -9.91
C GLY A 58 -26.29 23.84 -9.36
N GLY A 59 -26.60 23.40 -8.14
CA GLY A 59 -27.88 23.64 -7.49
C GLY A 59 -28.02 25.04 -6.89
N ASN A 60 -29.25 25.44 -6.59
CA ASN A 60 -29.58 26.78 -6.07
C ASN A 60 -29.62 26.86 -4.53
N LEU A 61 -29.35 25.75 -3.83
CA LEU A 61 -29.32 25.71 -2.38
C LEU A 61 -27.91 26.06 -1.85
N PRO A 62 -27.79 26.51 -0.58
CA PRO A 62 -26.50 26.72 0.04
C PRO A 62 -25.61 25.46 0.01
N PRO A 63 -24.28 25.60 0.03
CA PRO A 63 -23.36 24.46 0.02
C PRO A 63 -23.66 23.46 1.15
N LEU A 64 -23.73 22.18 0.80
CA LEU A 64 -23.86 21.09 1.76
C LEU A 64 -22.49 20.74 2.33
N ILE A 65 -22.31 20.91 3.65
CA ILE A 65 -21.07 20.55 4.36
C ILE A 65 -21.23 19.18 5.02
N ILE A 66 -20.37 18.23 4.66
CA ILE A 66 -20.39 16.86 5.20
C ILE A 66 -19.12 16.63 6.03
N CYS A 67 -19.24 16.62 7.36
CA CYS A 67 -18.09 16.48 8.27
C CYS A 67 -17.69 15.01 8.56
N GLY A 68 -18.48 14.03 8.12
CA GLY A 68 -18.24 12.61 8.44
C GLY A 68 -18.53 11.70 7.25
N LEU A 69 -17.48 11.19 6.62
CA LEU A 69 -17.57 10.12 5.64
C LEU A 69 -17.27 8.78 6.33
N ALA A 70 -18.26 7.89 6.36
CA ALA A 70 -18.06 6.51 6.80
C ALA A 70 -16.96 5.85 5.94
N THR A 71 -15.94 5.31 6.59
CA THR A 71 -14.79 4.68 5.93
C THR A 71 -15.09 3.21 5.64
N LEU A 72 -14.90 2.78 4.40
CA LEU A 72 -14.96 1.36 4.05
C LEU A 72 -13.77 0.64 4.69
N ARG A 73 -14.02 -0.46 5.41
CA ARG A 73 -12.95 -1.33 5.90
C ARG A 73 -12.49 -2.24 4.77
N VAL A 74 -11.26 -2.02 4.30
CA VAL A 74 -10.58 -2.92 3.36
C VAL A 74 -9.55 -3.71 4.15
N ASP A 75 -9.69 -5.02 4.14
CA ASP A 75 -8.70 -5.88 4.80
C ASP A 75 -7.42 -5.92 3.96
N PRO A 76 -6.23 -5.87 4.59
CA PRO A 76 -4.98 -5.98 3.87
C PRO A 76 -4.89 -7.35 3.15
N PRO A 77 -4.18 -7.41 2.01
CA PRO A 77 -3.93 -8.69 1.35
C PRO A 77 -3.17 -9.61 2.31
N ARG A 78 -3.50 -10.90 2.29
CA ARG A 78 -2.79 -11.89 3.10
C ARG A 78 -1.44 -12.17 2.42
N LEU A 79 -0.35 -11.71 3.02
CA LEU A 79 1.02 -11.93 2.51
C LEU A 79 1.33 -13.41 2.30
N PHE A 80 0.74 -14.29 3.12
CA PHE A 80 1.01 -15.72 3.14
C PHE A 80 -0.26 -16.55 2.89
N ALA A 81 -1.07 -16.15 1.91
CA ALA A 81 -2.36 -16.81 1.63
C ALA A 81 -2.25 -18.30 1.27
N HIS A 82 -1.07 -18.75 0.83
CA HIS A 82 -0.82 -20.09 0.33
C HIS A 82 0.11 -20.93 1.24
N LEU A 83 0.44 -20.44 2.44
CA LEU A 83 1.18 -21.23 3.42
C LEU A 83 0.25 -22.15 4.21
N SER A 84 0.77 -23.29 4.65
CA SER A 84 0.05 -24.18 5.55
C SER A 84 -0.18 -23.49 6.91
N PRO A 85 -1.27 -23.80 7.64
CA PRO A 85 -1.62 -23.10 8.89
C PRO A 85 -0.58 -23.25 10.01
N ASP A 86 0.22 -24.30 9.93
CA ASP A 86 1.31 -24.63 10.85
C ASP A 86 2.66 -24.02 10.46
N CYS A 87 2.74 -23.34 9.32
CA CYS A 87 3.96 -22.68 8.87
C CYS A 87 4.27 -21.47 9.76
N ARG A 88 5.49 -21.46 10.35
CA ARG A 88 5.95 -20.39 11.23
C ARG A 88 7.23 -19.75 10.68
N PRO A 89 7.37 -18.42 10.79
CA PRO A 89 8.63 -17.76 10.44
C PRO A 89 9.78 -18.33 11.27
N ILE A 90 10.93 -18.58 10.62
CA ILE A 90 12.15 -19.00 11.30
C ILE A 90 13.07 -17.79 11.40
N ALA A 91 13.26 -17.29 12.62
CA ALA A 91 14.32 -16.36 12.93
C ALA A 91 15.56 -17.16 13.35
N THR A 92 16.61 -17.14 12.51
CA THR A 92 17.89 -17.77 12.83
C THR A 92 19.02 -16.76 12.70
N THR A 93 20.10 -16.98 13.43
CA THR A 93 21.30 -16.15 13.32
C THR A 93 22.06 -16.48 12.05
N SER A 94 22.77 -15.49 11.52
CA SER A 94 23.68 -15.72 10.40
C SER A 94 24.81 -16.65 10.83
N ARG A 95 25.25 -17.52 9.92
CA ARG A 95 26.40 -18.40 10.19
C ARG A 95 27.67 -17.55 10.30
N LYS A 96 28.67 -18.06 11.01
CA LYS A 96 30.00 -17.44 11.03
C LYS A 96 30.70 -17.80 9.73
N PHE A 97 31.31 -16.80 9.09
CA PHE A 97 32.06 -16.94 7.84
C PHE A 97 33.52 -16.55 8.07
N SER A 98 34.42 -16.96 7.17
CA SER A 98 35.79 -16.45 7.17
C SER A 98 35.81 -14.96 6.75
N ALA A 99 36.97 -14.31 6.85
CA ALA A 99 37.10 -12.92 6.43
C ALA A 99 36.89 -12.80 4.90
N GLU A 100 37.46 -13.73 4.14
CA GLU A 100 37.35 -13.79 2.68
C GLU A 100 35.89 -13.96 2.24
N ASP A 101 35.17 -14.90 2.86
CA ASP A 101 33.75 -15.13 2.60
C ASP A 101 32.90 -13.90 2.98
N THR A 102 33.22 -13.23 4.08
CA THR A 102 32.50 -12.03 4.52
C THR A 102 32.60 -10.90 3.50
N ASP A 103 33.80 -10.69 2.94
CA ASP A 103 34.01 -9.65 1.94
C ASP A 103 33.36 -10.00 0.61
N PHE A 104 33.40 -11.28 0.21
CA PHE A 104 32.65 -11.78 -0.95
C PHE A 104 31.15 -11.55 -0.80
N ILE A 105 30.55 -11.99 0.31
CA ILE A 105 29.11 -11.83 0.59
C ILE A 105 28.74 -10.35 0.58
N ARG A 106 29.54 -9.48 1.19
CA ARG A 106 29.27 -8.03 1.23
C ARG A 106 29.27 -7.42 -0.18
N ASN A 107 30.22 -7.82 -1.03
CA ASN A 107 30.29 -7.32 -2.40
C ASN A 107 29.09 -7.79 -3.23
N GLU A 108 28.70 -9.06 -3.15
CA GLU A 108 27.53 -9.58 -3.86
C GLU A 108 26.23 -8.90 -3.40
N VAL A 109 26.04 -8.74 -2.09
CA VAL A 109 24.87 -8.03 -1.55
C VAL A 109 24.81 -6.59 -2.06
N ARG A 110 25.95 -5.90 -2.15
CA ARG A 110 26.00 -4.55 -2.71
C ARG A 110 25.57 -4.55 -4.19
N THR A 111 26.10 -5.44 -5.02
CA THR A 111 25.72 -5.54 -6.43
C THR A 111 24.22 -5.78 -6.59
N LEU A 112 23.64 -6.69 -5.80
CA LEU A 112 22.20 -6.98 -5.83
C LEU A 112 21.33 -5.80 -5.39
N LEU A 113 21.83 -4.96 -4.48
CA LEU A 113 21.16 -3.73 -4.06
C LEU A 113 21.23 -2.65 -5.15
N GLU A 114 22.39 -2.50 -5.81
CA GLU A 114 22.60 -1.55 -6.91
C GLU A 114 21.74 -1.92 -8.13
N ASP A 115 21.61 -3.22 -8.42
CA ASP A 115 20.76 -3.76 -9.49
C ASP A 115 19.26 -3.76 -9.12
N GLY A 116 18.90 -3.44 -7.88
CA GLY A 116 17.52 -3.42 -7.40
C GLY A 116 16.86 -4.79 -7.32
N VAL A 117 17.64 -5.87 -7.27
CA VAL A 117 17.16 -7.25 -7.13
C VAL A 117 16.67 -7.52 -5.71
N ILE A 118 17.32 -6.91 -4.71
CA ILE A 118 16.96 -7.00 -3.30
C ILE A 118 16.79 -5.63 -2.68
N GLU A 119 16.10 -5.58 -1.54
CA GLU A 119 15.94 -4.36 -0.75
C GLU A 119 16.09 -4.66 0.76
N PRO A 120 16.49 -3.67 1.58
CA PRO A 120 16.48 -3.82 3.03
C PRO A 120 15.05 -4.10 3.53
N SER A 121 14.89 -5.16 4.32
CA SER A 121 13.61 -5.48 4.97
C SER A 121 13.60 -5.03 6.42
N ILE A 122 12.43 -4.61 6.90
CA ILE A 122 12.21 -4.29 8.31
C ILE A 122 11.70 -5.56 8.98
N CYS A 123 12.46 -6.09 9.93
CA CYS A 123 12.00 -7.20 10.74
C CYS A 123 11.07 -6.65 11.84
N CYS A 124 9.75 -6.73 11.62
CA CYS A 124 8.75 -6.51 12.66
C CYS A 124 8.63 -7.80 13.48
N LEU A 125 9.47 -7.97 14.49
CA LEU A 125 9.28 -8.95 15.57
C LEU A 125 8.94 -8.22 16.87
#